data_AF-A0A952T0E7-F1
#
_entry.id   AF-A0A952T0E7-F1
#
_cell.length_a   1.000
_cell.length_b   1.000
_cell.length_c   1.000
_cell.angle_alpha   90.00
_cell.angle_beta   90.00
_cell.angle_gamma   90.00
#
_symmetry.space_group_name_H-M   'P 1'
#
loop_
_entity.id
_entity.type
_entity.pdbx_description
1 polymer ?
#
loop_
_entity_poly.entity_id
_entity_poly.type
_entity_poly.pdbx_seq_one_letter_code
_entity_poly.pdbx_strand_id
1 'polypeptide(L)'
;MNIFIIDFSATPTLIEKFSSKHQITTENKDGAMAYKTVGLQMPDIICINYKDLPSHGRQTAISIKQRKKTAHIPIFFIDGNKIDNEKVATLGRCISSKEISHYIDN
;
A
#
# COMPACT_ATOMS: atom_id res chain seq x y z
N MET A 1 -10.69 -1.17 11.03
CA MET A 1 -10.65 -0.77 9.61
C MET A 1 -10.05 -1.89 8.78
N ASN A 2 -10.38 -1.93 7.50
CA ASN A 2 -9.91 -2.88 6.51
C ASN A 2 -8.69 -2.28 5.83
N ILE A 3 -7.53 -2.91 6.03
CA ILE A 3 -6.24 -2.48 5.49
C ILE A 3 -5.83 -3.45 4.40
N PHE A 4 -5.47 -2.91 3.24
CA PHE A 4 -4.89 -3.72 2.17
C PHE A 4 -3.39 -3.44 2.05
N ILE A 5 -2.57 -4.47 2.24
CA ILE A 5 -1.11 -4.37 2.16
C ILE A 5 -0.63 -4.97 0.84
N ILE A 6 0.16 -4.20 0.10
CA ILE A 6 0.88 -4.65 -1.08
C ILE A 6 2.36 -4.69 -0.71
N ASP A 7 2.95 -5.87 -0.71
CA ASP A 7 4.36 -6.05 -0.37
C ASP A 7 4.96 -7.13 -1.27
N PHE A 8 5.58 -6.70 -2.38
CA PHE A 8 6.21 -7.62 -3.34
C PHE A 8 7.61 -8.08 -2.90
N SER A 9 8.06 -7.76 -1.68
CA SER A 9 9.36 -8.24 -1.20
C SER A 9 9.35 -9.77 -1.05
N ALA A 10 10.55 -10.37 -1.09
CA ALA A 10 10.70 -11.82 -0.92
C ALA A 10 10.23 -12.30 0.47
N THR A 11 10.34 -11.42 1.47
CA THR A 11 9.96 -11.66 2.87
C THR A 11 9.07 -10.52 3.37
N PRO A 12 7.76 -10.56 3.07
CA PRO A 12 6.85 -9.49 3.44
C PRO A 12 6.62 -9.47 4.95
N THR A 13 7.16 -8.47 5.64
CA THR A 13 7.09 -8.31 7.11
C THR A 13 6.23 -7.12 7.53
N LEU A 14 5.71 -6.35 6.56
CA LEU A 14 4.97 -5.13 6.83
C LEU A 14 3.69 -5.38 7.67
N ILE A 15 3.07 -6.55 7.55
CA ILE A 15 1.90 -6.95 8.34
C ILE A 15 2.14 -6.91 9.85
N GLU A 16 3.36 -7.20 10.30
CA GLU A 16 3.72 -7.24 11.73
C GLU A 16 3.73 -5.85 12.39
N LYS A 17 3.64 -4.79 11.59
CA LYS A 17 3.63 -3.40 12.07
C LYS A 17 2.25 -2.88 12.44
N PHE A 18 1.20 -3.64 12.16
CA PHE A 18 -0.18 -3.22 12.39
C PHE A 18 -0.78 -3.89 13.62
N SER A 19 -1.67 -3.17 14.31
CA SER A 19 -2.45 -3.72 15.42
C SER A 19 -3.43 -4.83 14.96
N SER A 20 -3.68 -5.80 15.83
CA SER A 20 -4.68 -6.86 15.63
C SER A 20 -6.13 -6.38 15.55
N LYS A 21 -6.40 -5.09 15.86
CA LYS A 21 -7.72 -4.47 15.68
C LYS A 21 -8.12 -4.28 14.21
N HIS A 22 -7.16 -4.40 13.29
CA HIS A 22 -7.36 -4.20 11.87
C HIS A 22 -7.63 -5.52 11.14
N GLN A 23 -8.54 -5.48 10.17
CA GLN A 23 -8.69 -6.59 9.23
C GLN A 23 -7.70 -6.36 8.10
N ILE A 24 -6.69 -7.23 7.99
CA ILE A 24 -5.61 -7.07 7.03
C ILE A 24 -5.76 -8.08 5.91
N THR A 25 -5.72 -7.60 4.67
CA THR A 25 -5.52 -8.44 3.48
C THR A 25 -4.19 -8.09 2.84
N THR A 26 -3.45 -9.10 2.38
CA THR A 26 -2.11 -8.93 1.78
C THR A 26 -2.07 -9.45 0.35
N GLU A 27 -1.34 -8.76 -0.52
CA GLU A 27 -0.95 -9.25 -1.84
C GLU A 27 0.56 -9.05 -2.05
N ASN A 28 1.26 -10.10 -2.47
CA ASN A 28 2.72 -10.13 -2.60
C ASN A 28 3.22 -10.75 -3.91
N LYS A 29 2.34 -11.19 -4.80
CA LYS A 29 2.70 -11.90 -6.03
C LYS A 29 2.39 -11.10 -7.29
N ASP A 30 1.22 -10.47 -7.34
CA ASP A 30 0.73 -9.87 -8.58
C ASP A 30 -0.06 -8.57 -8.35
N GLY A 31 0.38 -7.49 -9.01
CA GLY A 31 -0.31 -6.19 -9.01
C GLY A 31 -1.69 -6.24 -9.67
N ALA A 32 -1.92 -7.13 -10.64
CA ALA A 32 -3.25 -7.31 -11.24
C ALA A 32 -4.23 -7.96 -10.24
N MET A 33 -3.75 -8.91 -9.42
CA MET A 33 -4.52 -9.47 -8.32
C MET A 33 -4.79 -8.40 -7.26
N ALA A 34 -3.79 -7.61 -6.86
CA ALA A 34 -3.98 -6.48 -5.95
C ALA A 34 -5.07 -5.53 -6.44
N TYR A 35 -4.99 -5.10 -7.71
CA TYR A 35 -5.97 -4.22 -8.34
C TYR A 35 -7.40 -4.79 -8.31
N LYS A 36 -7.56 -6.10 -8.60
CA LYS A 36 -8.86 -6.78 -8.57
C LYS A 36 -9.40 -6.83 -7.14
N THR A 37 -8.59 -7.30 -6.20
CA THR A 37 -8.99 -7.51 -4.81
C THR A 37 -9.35 -6.19 -4.12
N VAL A 38 -8.56 -5.13 -4.33
CA VAL A 38 -8.88 -3.78 -3.83
C VAL A 38 -10.25 -3.31 -4.34
N GLY A 39 -10.56 -3.54 -5.62
CA GLY A 39 -11.86 -3.16 -6.17
C GLY A 39 -13.04 -4.02 -5.71
N LEU A 40 -12.78 -5.21 -5.16
CA LEU A 40 -13.80 -6.10 -4.58
C LEU A 40 -14.01 -5.79 -3.10
N GLN A 41 -12.93 -5.76 -2.33
CA GLN A 41 -12.96 -5.58 -0.87
C GLN A 41 -13.16 -4.14 -0.44
N MET A 42 -12.80 -3.16 -1.29
CA MET A 42 -12.93 -1.73 -0.98
C MET A 42 -12.32 -1.37 0.39
N PRO A 43 -11.01 -1.58 0.59
CA PRO A 43 -10.35 -1.30 1.86
C PRO A 43 -10.44 0.19 2.22
N ASP A 44 -10.36 0.48 3.52
CA ASP A 44 -10.34 1.85 4.03
C ASP A 44 -9.04 2.56 3.65
N ILE A 45 -7.92 1.81 3.65
CA ILE A 45 -6.60 2.30 3.28
C ILE A 45 -5.80 1.23 2.53
N ILE A 46 -4.83 1.67 1.74
CA ILE A 46 -3.86 0.80 1.07
C ILE A 46 -2.45 1.17 1.54
N CYS A 47 -1.67 0.18 1.94
CA CYS A 47 -0.26 0.34 2.31
C CYS A 47 0.61 -0.42 1.31
N ILE A 48 1.61 0.24 0.73
CA ILE A 48 2.49 -0.35 -0.28
C ILE A 48 3.93 -0.31 0.23
N ASN A 49 4.46 -1.47 0.63
CA ASN A 49 5.90 -1.63 0.77
C ASN A 49 6.51 -1.71 -0.63
N TYR A 50 7.35 -0.73 -0.94
CA TYR A 50 7.96 -0.59 -2.26
C TYR A 50 9.46 -0.34 -2.16
N LYS A 51 10.06 -0.68 -1.02
CA LYS A 51 11.50 -0.57 -0.77
C LYS A 51 12.32 -1.39 -1.77
N ASP A 52 11.95 -2.65 -1.99
CA ASP A 52 12.72 -3.57 -2.85
C ASP A 52 12.26 -3.53 -4.31
N LEU A 53 10.96 -3.33 -4.56
CA LEU A 53 10.36 -3.31 -5.89
C LEU A 53 9.54 -2.03 -6.13
N PRO A 54 10.19 -0.85 -6.18
CA PRO A 54 9.51 0.43 -6.25
C PRO A 54 8.62 0.60 -7.49
N SER A 55 9.08 0.12 -8.63
CA SER A 55 8.33 0.19 -9.89
C SER A 55 7.03 -0.64 -9.85
N HIS A 56 7.05 -1.82 -9.22
CA HIS A 56 5.87 -2.69 -9.14
C HIS A 56 4.80 -2.07 -8.22
N GLY A 57 5.22 -1.59 -7.04
CA GLY A 57 4.34 -0.88 -6.12
C GLY A 57 3.71 0.36 -6.76
N ARG A 58 4.53 1.19 -7.43
CA ARG A 58 4.05 2.39 -8.15
C ARG A 58 3.07 2.05 -9.26
N GLN A 59 3.38 1.12 -10.15
CA GLN A 59 2.50 0.74 -11.26
C GLN A 59 1.15 0.23 -10.74
N THR A 60 1.17 -0.58 -9.68
CA THR A 60 -0.06 -1.08 -9.04
C THR A 60 -0.89 0.09 -8.47
N ALA A 61 -0.24 1.04 -7.78
CA ALA A 61 -0.91 2.23 -7.24
C ALA A 61 -1.55 3.10 -8.33
N ILE A 62 -0.86 3.30 -9.46
CA ILE A 62 -1.38 4.04 -10.62
C ILE A 62 -2.67 3.39 -11.12
N SER A 63 -2.65 2.08 -11.35
CA SER A 63 -3.82 1.32 -11.82
C SER A 63 -5.00 1.44 -10.85
N ILE A 64 -4.74 1.34 -9.54
CA ILE A 64 -5.77 1.51 -8.50
C ILE A 64 -6.34 2.94 -8.51
N LYS A 65 -5.49 3.96 -8.66
CA LYS A 65 -5.91 5.38 -8.69
C LYS A 65 -6.66 5.77 -9.96
N GLN A 66 -6.35 5.16 -11.09
CA GLN A 66 -7.05 5.42 -12.36
C GLN A 66 -8.48 4.85 -12.39
N ARG A 67 -8.77 3.82 -11.58
CA ARG A 67 -10.11 3.26 -11.48
C ARG A 67 -11.00 4.14 -10.61
N LYS A 68 -12.04 4.75 -11.21
CA LYS A 68 -13.02 5.62 -10.52
C LYS A 68 -13.51 5.06 -9.18
N LYS A 69 -13.82 3.76 -9.13
CA LYS A 69 -14.31 3.07 -7.93
C LYS A 69 -13.32 3.15 -6.75
N THR A 70 -12.02 3.09 -7.01
CA THR A 70 -10.97 2.97 -5.98
C THR A 70 -10.08 4.21 -5.86
N ALA A 71 -10.26 5.20 -6.74
CA ALA A 71 -9.44 6.41 -6.81
C ALA A 71 -9.39 7.21 -5.50
N HIS A 72 -10.48 7.18 -4.72
CA HIS A 72 -10.60 7.91 -3.46
C HIS A 72 -9.88 7.22 -2.29
N ILE A 73 -9.55 5.94 -2.40
CA ILE A 73 -8.90 5.19 -1.31
C ILE A 73 -7.50 5.78 -1.06
N PRO A 74 -7.16 6.17 0.17
CA PRO A 74 -5.85 6.70 0.49
C PRO A 74 -4.76 5.61 0.35
N ILE A 75 -3.60 6.01 -0.15
CA ILE A 75 -2.44 5.13 -0.34
C ILE A 75 -1.27 5.66 0.50
N PHE A 76 -0.68 4.78 1.29
CA PHE A 76 0.56 5.01 2.02
C PHE A 76 1.69 4.21 1.37
N PHE A 77 2.73 4.90 0.93
CA PHE A 77 3.94 4.34 0.38
C PHE A 77 4.98 4.20 1.48
N ILE A 78 5.44 2.98 1.75
CA ILE A 78 6.24 2.64 2.92
C ILE A 78 7.70 2.39 2.54
N ASP A 79 8.61 3.02 3.28
CA ASP A 79 10.07 2.79 3.23
C ASP A 79 10.73 2.96 1.84
N GLY A 80 10.14 3.78 0.97
CA GLY A 80 10.75 4.18 -0.29
C GLY A 80 11.95 5.12 -0.10
N ASN A 81 12.89 5.09 -1.06
CA ASN A 81 13.97 6.06 -1.11
C ASN A 81 13.47 7.42 -1.65
N LYS A 82 14.28 8.47 -1.49
CA LYS A 82 13.90 9.84 -1.90
C LYS A 82 13.44 9.94 -3.37
N ILE A 83 14.19 9.31 -4.29
CA ILE A 83 13.90 9.37 -5.73
C ILE A 83 12.56 8.69 -6.04
N ASP A 84 12.27 7.57 -5.40
CA ASP A 84 11.02 6.85 -5.62
C ASP A 84 9.83 7.51 -4.90
N ASN A 85 10.06 8.17 -3.76
CA ASN A 85 9.06 9.00 -3.08
C ASN A 85 8.59 10.16 -3.97
N GLU A 86 9.51 10.85 -4.64
CA GLU A 86 9.19 11.95 -5.56
C GLU A 86 8.27 11.49 -6.70
N LYS A 87 8.46 10.26 -7.21
CA LYS A 87 7.64 9.69 -8.30
C LYS A 87 6.21 9.32 -7.88
N VAL A 88 5.95 9.15 -6.59
CA VAL A 88 4.63 8.73 -6.06
C VAL A 88 3.93 9.81 -5.23
N ALA A 89 4.56 10.99 -5.08
CA ALA A 89 4.07 12.08 -4.25
C ALA A 89 2.65 12.57 -4.61
N THR A 90 2.23 12.41 -5.87
CA THR A 90 0.87 12.77 -6.33
C THR A 90 -0.15 11.65 -6.15
N LEU A 91 0.29 10.43 -5.85
CA LEU A 91 -0.55 9.24 -5.75
C LEU A 91 -0.95 8.94 -4.29
N GLY A 92 -0.13 9.36 -3.32
CA GLY A 92 -0.32 9.05 -1.91
C GLY A 92 0.76 9.64 -1.02
N ARG A 93 0.74 9.25 0.25
CA ARG A 93 1.66 9.76 1.27
C ARG A 93 2.82 8.79 1.46
N CYS A 94 4.05 9.30 1.45
CA CYS A 94 5.24 8.51 1.79
C CYS A 94 5.49 8.58 3.30
N ILE A 95 5.68 7.43 3.94
CA ILE A 95 5.99 7.33 5.39
C ILE A 95 7.01 6.20 5.63
N SER A 96 7.64 6.20 6.80
CA SER A 96 8.43 5.03 7.23
C SER A 96 7.57 3.99 7.93
N SER A 97 7.96 2.72 7.85
CA SER A 97 7.33 1.64 8.64
C SER A 97 7.38 1.89 10.15
N LYS A 98 8.33 2.70 10.62
CA LYS A 98 8.42 3.15 12.03
C LYS A 98 7.30 4.08 12.45
N GLU A 99 6.62 4.71 11.50
CA GLU A 99 5.58 5.74 11.74
C GLU A 99 4.17 5.22 11.51
N ILE A 100 4.01 3.94 11.13
CA ILE A 100 2.70 3.34 10.81
C ILE A 100 1.69 3.54 11.94
N SER A 101 2.11 3.28 13.17
CA SER A 101 1.22 3.40 14.33
C SER A 101 0.70 4.83 14.53
N HIS A 102 1.51 5.84 14.21
CA HIS A 102 1.12 7.24 14.30
C HIS A 102 0.09 7.65 13.23
N TYR A 103 0.08 7.00 12.06
CA TYR A 103 -0.83 7.35 10.96
C TYR A 103 -2.06 6.47 10.87
N ILE A 104 -1.96 5.21 11.32
CA ILE A 104 -2.94 4.17 11.01
C ILE A 104 -3.51 3.52 12.27
N ASP A 105 -2.69 3.28 13.30
CA ASP A 105 -3.12 2.60 14.52
C ASP A 105 -3.69 3.53 15.61
N ASN A 106 -4.00 4.81 15.31
CA ASN A 106 -4.74 5.66 16.25
C ASN A 106 -6.16 5.15 16.53
#